data_AF-A0AAE9ME74-F1
#
_entry.id   AF-A0AAE9ME74-F1
#
_cell.length_a   1.000
_cell.length_b   1.000
_cell.length_c   1.000
_cell.angle_alpha   90.00
_cell.angle_beta   90.00
_cell.angle_gamma   90.00
#
_symmetry.space_group_name_H-M   'P 1'
#
loop_
_entity.id
_entity.type
_entity.pdbx_description
1 polymer ?
#
loop_
_entity_poly.entity_id
_entity_poly.type
_entity_poly.pdbx_seq_one_letter_code
_entity_poly.pdbx_strand_id
1 'polypeptide(L)'
;MKIAILLLGCSLSTGLLAAIEDREAQQAKLDVACQQAQQQLIGQGKQERVDGCIEEGGKAAKCQQEFASFGQREGNKRPDFSTVPACQQAEAYRKSYRQ
;
A
#
# COMPACT_ATOMS: atom_id res chain seq x y z
N MET A 1 0.54 43.17 -47.29
CA MET A 1 1.04 43.20 -45.89
C MET A 1 0.82 41.82 -45.29
N LYS A 2 1.85 41.28 -44.62
CA LYS A 2 2.00 39.85 -44.28
C LYS A 2 1.04 39.41 -43.17
N ILE A 3 0.11 38.52 -43.50
CA ILE A 3 -0.61 37.65 -42.56
C ILE A 3 0.14 36.33 -42.57
N ALA A 4 0.89 36.02 -41.51
CA ALA A 4 1.31 34.67 -41.10
C ALA A 4 2.38 34.77 -40.01
N ILE A 5 1.96 34.82 -38.75
CA ILE A 5 2.79 34.40 -37.61
C ILE A 5 1.91 33.40 -36.87
N LEU A 6 1.93 32.15 -37.35
CA LEU A 6 2.61 31.03 -36.69
C LEU A 6 2.00 30.71 -35.31
N LEU A 7 0.83 30.07 -35.39
CA LEU A 7 0.30 29.14 -34.38
C LEU A 7 1.23 27.91 -34.29
N LEU A 8 2.42 28.08 -33.71
CA LEU A 8 3.33 26.98 -33.38
C LEU A 8 3.71 27.10 -31.90
N GLY A 9 2.88 26.56 -31.01
CA GLY A 9 3.16 26.65 -29.58
C GLY A 9 2.30 25.84 -28.62
N CYS A 10 1.48 24.87 -29.08
CA CYS A 10 0.57 24.14 -28.17
C CYS A 10 0.62 22.60 -28.27
N SER A 11 1.62 21.99 -28.92
CA SER A 11 1.63 20.53 -29.14
C SER A 11 2.36 19.72 -28.07
N LEU A 12 3.03 20.34 -27.10
CA LEU A 12 3.91 19.64 -26.15
C LEU A 12 3.23 19.25 -24.82
N SER A 13 2.01 19.69 -24.56
CA SER A 13 1.33 19.48 -23.27
C SER A 13 0.70 18.09 -23.12
N THR A 14 0.39 17.41 -24.23
CA THR A 14 -0.41 16.17 -24.20
C THR A 14 0.39 14.96 -23.70
N GLY A 15 1.69 14.89 -23.99
CA GLY A 15 2.56 13.80 -23.54
C GLY A 15 2.86 13.82 -22.04
N LEU A 16 2.87 15.02 -21.44
CA LEU A 16 3.12 15.17 -20.00
C LEU A 16 1.97 14.63 -19.16
N LEU A 17 0.72 14.87 -19.59
CA LEU A 17 -0.48 14.39 -18.90
C LEU A 17 -0.60 12.86 -18.95
N ALA A 18 -0.36 12.24 -20.11
CA ALA A 18 -0.40 10.78 -20.24
C ALA A 18 0.68 10.08 -19.38
N ALA A 19 1.88 10.65 -19.27
CA ALA A 19 2.94 10.10 -18.42
C ALA A 19 2.64 10.23 -16.91
N ILE A 20 1.87 11.26 -16.50
CA ILE A 20 1.43 11.42 -15.11
C ILE A 20 0.34 10.39 -14.77
N GLU A 21 -0.63 10.17 -15.66
CA GLU A 21 -1.71 9.19 -15.45
C GLU A 21 -1.16 7.76 -15.32
N ASP A 22 -0.26 7.37 -16.22
CA ASP A 22 0.40 6.05 -16.16
C ASP A 22 1.21 5.87 -14.86
N ARG A 23 1.86 6.95 -14.39
CA ARG A 23 2.60 6.96 -13.13
C ARG A 23 1.68 6.76 -11.92
N GLU A 24 0.58 7.49 -11.85
CA GLU A 24 -0.38 7.38 -10.75
C GLU A 24 -1.03 6.00 -10.73
N ALA A 25 -1.37 5.46 -11.91
CA ALA A 25 -1.89 4.11 -12.05
C ALA A 25 -0.88 3.05 -11.54
N GLN A 26 0.39 3.19 -11.90
CA GLN A 26 1.44 2.28 -11.44
C GLN A 26 1.70 2.41 -9.92
N GLN A 27 1.72 3.63 -9.38
CA GLN A 27 1.84 3.83 -7.92
C GLN A 27 0.64 3.22 -7.18
N ALA A 28 -0.58 3.42 -7.68
CA ALA A 28 -1.79 2.86 -7.10
C ALA A 28 -1.76 1.32 -7.10
N LYS A 29 -1.29 0.70 -8.19
CA LYS A 29 -1.11 -0.76 -8.27
C LYS A 29 -0.16 -1.29 -7.20
N LEU A 30 0.97 -0.60 -6.99
CA LEU A 30 1.95 -0.99 -5.97
C LEU A 30 1.42 -0.75 -4.55
N ASP A 31 0.70 0.35 -4.32
CA ASP A 31 0.09 0.66 -3.04
C ASP A 31 -1.00 -0.37 -2.67
N VAL A 32 -1.81 -0.83 -3.65
CA VAL A 32 -2.78 -1.94 -3.46
C VAL A 32 -2.06 -3.24 -3.10
N ALA A 33 -0.97 -3.58 -3.79
CA ALA A 33 -0.20 -4.79 -3.48
C ALA A 33 0.40 -4.74 -2.07
N CYS A 34 0.90 -3.57 -1.64
CA CYS A 34 1.36 -3.36 -0.27
C CYS A 34 0.22 -3.54 0.73
N GLN A 35 -0.95 -2.94 0.50
CA GLN A 35 -2.11 -3.08 1.39
C GLN A 35 -2.56 -4.54 1.53
N GLN A 36 -2.62 -5.29 0.42
CA GLN A 36 -2.96 -6.71 0.44
C GLN A 36 -1.96 -7.53 1.27
N ALA A 37 -0.66 -7.30 1.08
CA ALA A 37 0.38 -7.95 1.86
C ALA A 37 0.30 -7.61 3.36
N GLN A 38 -0.03 -6.36 3.72
CA GLN A 38 -0.26 -5.95 5.11
C GLN A 38 -1.46 -6.71 5.72
N GLN A 39 -2.58 -6.81 4.99
CA GLN A 39 -3.76 -7.53 5.47
C GLN A 39 -3.48 -9.02 5.67
N GLN A 40 -2.70 -9.62 4.77
CA GLN A 40 -2.28 -11.02 4.92
C GLN A 40 -1.45 -11.24 6.19
N LEU A 41 -0.48 -10.36 6.48
CA LEU A 41 0.33 -10.44 7.69
C LEU A 41 -0.49 -10.20 8.96
N ILE A 42 -1.46 -9.28 8.93
CA ILE A 42 -2.39 -9.09 10.04
C ILE A 42 -3.19 -10.38 10.28
N GLY A 43 -3.74 -10.99 9.22
CA GLY A 43 -4.50 -12.23 9.32
C GLY A 43 -3.67 -13.38 9.90
N GLN A 44 -2.45 -13.58 9.38
CA GLN A 44 -1.53 -14.61 9.86
C GLN A 44 -1.14 -14.38 11.33
N GLY A 45 -0.71 -13.16 11.68
CA GLY A 45 -0.33 -12.84 13.05
C GLY A 45 -1.50 -12.91 14.04
N LYS A 46 -2.73 -12.61 13.60
CA LYS A 46 -3.93 -12.81 14.42
C LYS A 46 -4.13 -14.29 14.71
N GLN A 47 -4.06 -15.12 13.67
CA GLN A 47 -4.26 -16.55 13.79
C GLN A 47 -3.20 -17.18 14.71
N GLU A 48 -1.93 -16.86 14.52
CA GLU A 48 -0.83 -17.34 15.38
C GLU A 48 -1.06 -17.03 16.87
N ARG A 49 -1.56 -15.84 17.19
CA ARG A 49 -1.88 -15.45 18.58
C ARG A 49 -3.11 -16.17 19.13
N VAL A 50 -4.14 -16.35 18.31
CA VAL A 50 -5.33 -17.13 18.70
C VAL A 50 -4.94 -18.56 18.98
N ASP A 51 -4.14 -19.17 18.10
CA ASP A 51 -3.67 -20.55 18.23
C ASP A 51 -2.81 -20.69 19.49
N GLY A 52 -1.85 -19.79 19.72
CA GLY A 52 -1.04 -19.77 20.95
C GLY A 52 -1.89 -19.62 22.22
N CYS A 53 -2.91 -18.74 22.21
CA CYS A 53 -3.84 -18.61 23.34
C CYS A 53 -4.63 -19.89 23.62
N ILE A 54 -5.02 -20.63 22.58
CA ILE A 54 -5.71 -21.91 22.74
C ILE A 54 -4.75 -22.97 23.29
N GLU A 55 -3.51 -23.02 22.79
CA GLU A 55 -2.46 -23.92 23.28
C GLU A 55 -2.12 -23.69 24.76
N GLU A 56 -2.18 -22.43 25.22
CA GLU A 56 -2.03 -22.06 26.64
C GLU A 56 -3.26 -22.42 27.51
N GLY A 57 -4.29 -23.06 26.93
CA GLY A 57 -5.50 -23.50 27.63
C GLY A 57 -6.66 -22.48 27.60
N GLY A 58 -6.54 -21.43 26.79
CA GLY A 58 -7.59 -20.46 26.54
C GLY A 58 -8.79 -21.09 25.80
N LYS A 59 -10.00 -20.56 26.06
CA LYS A 59 -11.20 -20.96 25.30
C LYS A 59 -11.18 -20.28 23.93
N ALA A 60 -11.36 -21.04 22.85
CA ALA A 60 -11.31 -20.54 21.47
C ALA A 60 -12.11 -19.25 21.26
N ALA A 61 -13.37 -19.18 21.73
CA ALA A 61 -14.20 -17.98 21.59
C ALA A 61 -13.64 -16.74 22.31
N LYS A 62 -12.99 -16.94 23.48
CA LYS A 62 -12.34 -15.85 24.22
C LYS A 62 -11.05 -15.40 23.53
N CYS A 63 -10.22 -16.34 23.07
CA CYS A 63 -9.00 -16.03 22.32
C CYS A 63 -9.32 -15.25 21.03
N GLN A 64 -10.36 -15.65 20.29
CA GLN A 64 -10.80 -14.92 19.09
C GLN A 64 -11.26 -13.49 19.41
N GLN A 65 -11.98 -13.29 20.52
CA GLN A 65 -12.42 -11.98 20.97
C GLN A 65 -11.25 -11.10 21.41
N GLU A 66 -10.29 -11.67 22.13
CA GLU A 66 -9.10 -10.98 22.62
C GLU A 66 -8.25 -10.40 21.48
N PHE A 67 -8.08 -11.16 20.40
CA PHE A 67 -7.32 -10.73 19.21
C PHE A 67 -8.22 -10.18 18.09
N ALA A 68 -9.47 -9.83 18.37
CA ALA A 68 -10.41 -9.32 17.35
C ALA A 68 -9.93 -8.01 16.71
N SER A 69 -9.28 -7.15 17.49
CA SER A 69 -8.72 -5.86 17.05
C SER A 69 -7.26 -5.95 16.57
N PHE A 70 -6.68 -7.14 16.43
CA PHE A 70 -5.30 -7.29 16.00
C PHE A 70 -5.06 -6.60 14.64
N GLY A 71 -3.99 -5.79 14.56
CA GLY A 71 -3.65 -5.02 13.36
C GLY A 71 -4.30 -3.63 13.26
N GLN A 72 -5.19 -3.26 14.19
CA GLN A 72 -5.72 -1.89 14.28
C GLN A 72 -4.68 -0.91 14.86
N ARG A 73 -4.92 0.40 14.66
CA ARG A 73 -4.00 1.48 15.07
C ARG A 73 -3.83 1.61 16.59
N GLU A 74 -4.77 1.11 17.37
CA GLU A 74 -4.72 1.07 18.83
C GLU A 74 -5.18 -0.31 19.32
N GLY A 75 -4.42 -0.92 20.25
CA GLY A 75 -4.70 -2.26 20.77
C GLY A 75 -3.94 -3.38 20.05
N ASN A 76 -2.92 -3.90 20.73
CA ASN A 76 -2.11 -5.09 20.41
C ASN A 76 -1.48 -5.17 19.01
N LYS A 77 -0.33 -4.47 18.93
CA LYS A 77 0.86 -4.64 18.06
C LYS A 77 0.57 -5.01 16.60
N ARG A 78 0.28 -3.98 15.80
CA ARG A 78 0.40 -4.00 14.34
C ARG A 78 1.77 -4.60 13.92
N PRO A 79 1.80 -5.53 12.95
CA PRO A 79 3.07 -6.04 12.44
C PRO A 79 3.92 -4.92 11.85
N ASP A 80 5.24 -5.04 11.95
CA ASP A 80 6.14 -4.13 11.27
C ASP A 80 6.03 -4.33 9.76
N PHE A 81 5.55 -3.31 9.06
CA PHE A 81 5.37 -3.35 7.61
C PHE A 81 6.56 -2.82 6.83
N SER A 82 7.59 -2.29 7.50
CA SER A 82 8.79 -1.77 6.85
C SER A 82 9.59 -2.87 6.13
N THR A 83 9.40 -4.12 6.55
CA THR A 83 10.06 -5.31 5.99
C THR A 83 9.24 -5.99 4.88
N VAL A 84 8.03 -5.49 4.59
CA VAL A 84 7.13 -6.11 3.60
C VAL A 84 7.61 -5.77 2.19
N PRO A 85 8.02 -6.76 1.36
CA PRO A 85 8.61 -6.50 0.06
C PRO A 85 7.73 -5.67 -0.87
N ALA A 86 6.41 -5.93 -0.86
CA ALA A 86 5.45 -5.16 -1.66
C ALA A 86 5.40 -3.68 -1.24
N CYS A 87 5.52 -3.41 0.06
CA CYS A 87 5.55 -2.04 0.58
C CYS A 87 6.87 -1.33 0.30
N GLN A 88 7.99 -2.05 0.39
CA GLN A 88 9.30 -1.54 -0.01
C GLN A 88 9.32 -1.19 -1.50
N GLN A 89 8.72 -2.01 -2.36
CA GLN A 89 8.61 -1.73 -3.78
C GLN A 89 7.75 -0.49 -4.07
N ALA A 90 6.61 -0.36 -3.39
CA ALA A 90 5.75 0.83 -3.49
C ALA A 90 6.47 2.10 -3.02
N GLU A 91 7.27 2.02 -1.96
CA GLU A 91 8.06 3.13 -1.45
C GLU A 91 9.26 3.47 -2.35
N ALA A 92 9.97 2.47 -2.86
CA ALA A 92 11.08 2.64 -3.79
C ALA A 92 10.63 3.32 -5.08
N TYR A 93 9.51 2.87 -5.66
CA TYR A 93 8.89 3.51 -6.82
C TYR A 93 8.50 4.96 -6.51
N ARG A 94 7.93 5.23 -5.33
CA ARG A 94 7.61 6.62 -4.92
C ARG A 94 8.85 7.51 -4.81
N LYS A 95 9.97 6.95 -4.32
CA LYS A 95 11.24 7.66 -4.10
C LYS A 95 12.05 7.86 -5.38
N SER A 96 11.97 6.96 -6.35
CA SER A 96 12.73 7.08 -7.62
C SER A 96 12.39 8.34 -8.41
N TYR A 97 11.30 9.02 -8.08
CA TYR A 97 10.86 10.26 -8.72
C TYR A 97 11.01 11.52 -7.86
N ARG A 98 11.46 11.40 -6.59
CA ARG A 98 11.68 12.57 -5.71
C ARG A 98 13.12 13.09 -5.76
N GLN A 99 13.97 12.49 -6.57
CA GLN A 99 15.30 12.99 -6.93
C GLN A 99 15.22 13.65 -8.30
#